data_AF-A0A177G5T7-F1
#
_entry.id   AF-A0A177G5T7-F1
#
_cell.length_a   1.000
_cell.length_b   1.000
_cell.length_c   1.000
_cell.angle_alpha   90.00
_cell.angle_beta   90.00
_cell.angle_gamma   90.00
#
_symmetry.space_group_name_H-M   'P 1'
#
loop_
_entity.id
_entity.type
_entity.pdbx_description
1 polymer ?
#
loop_
_entity_poly.entity_id
_entity_poly.type
_entity_poly.pdbx_seq_one_letter_code
_entity_poly.pdbx_strand_id
1 'polypeptide(L)'
;MYGTLGLWYEPCAKEETDQNGKVFSPCAEIHVNLWRDVAYKFNFFDFGMLIENIENLDKIFLYIPTLVKKEQICDLGKSLKEGDTLNAVFNDVYNINKEFDGYFLVSKAGSSNIGKKIIYEINVDNCIELSEVSIGGGSRGTILSISCKFIKFMKESDVKDHNNIKKYIRLRIFLDKNSKNIFTSDDKSSDIGFSISQNLTEVTEFRFNERRSYPPDVLKRSFSGKQFNIKSIYYFLIRNKGYTLKSQHQNFKKIRFLEPGIWDIYASCGNTKRKILRLNQSMMIYQWRMSAVEGSDGIEDFTAYASFERSRLKFISYIVVLLAFGGVGGAVLNILVDYMKIYMHSTGFKEGVLTLWNSSSDQTVADLVRDIRYNSLSFLILMIAAFFSDNFFSCKKVRIELMGEVSN
;
A
#
# COMPACT_ATOMS: atom_id res chain seq x y z
N MET A 1 1.24 0.19 18.91
CA MET A 1 0.55 -0.95 18.26
C MET A 1 0.38 -2.03 19.31
N TYR A 2 -0.82 -2.59 19.49
CA TYR A 2 -1.10 -3.47 20.65
C TYR A 2 -1.69 -4.83 20.28
N GLY A 3 -1.55 -5.26 19.02
CA GLY A 3 -2.26 -6.43 18.53
C GLY A 3 -1.35 -7.50 17.93
N THR A 4 -1.36 -8.69 18.54
CA THR A 4 -0.90 -9.93 17.92
C THR A 4 -2.11 -10.78 17.54
N LEU A 5 -2.04 -11.49 16.42
CA LEU A 5 -2.99 -12.55 16.11
C LEU A 5 -2.62 -13.80 16.91
N GLY A 6 -3.62 -14.58 17.34
CA GLY A 6 -3.38 -15.85 18.02
C GLY A 6 -4.15 -16.99 17.40
N LEU A 7 -3.52 -18.15 17.26
CA LEU A 7 -4.12 -19.36 16.70
C LEU A 7 -3.88 -20.56 17.61
N TRP A 8 -4.95 -21.25 17.99
CA TRP A 8 -4.89 -22.51 18.74
C TRP A 8 -6.11 -23.37 18.41
N TYR A 9 -6.15 -24.60 18.91
CA TYR A 9 -7.26 -25.52 18.69
C TYR A 9 -7.70 -26.27 19.95
N GLU A 10 -8.92 -26.80 19.90
CA GLU A 10 -9.44 -27.78 20.85
C GLU A 10 -9.21 -29.19 20.27
N PRO A 11 -8.51 -30.09 20.99
CA PRO A 11 -8.37 -31.46 20.55
C PRO A 11 -9.68 -32.24 20.72
N CYS A 12 -9.84 -33.33 19.97
CA CYS A 12 -10.93 -34.29 20.21
C CYS A 12 -10.80 -34.95 21.59
N ALA A 13 -11.93 -35.30 22.20
CA ALA A 13 -11.96 -35.94 23.52
C ALA A 13 -11.21 -37.30 23.58
N LYS A 14 -11.10 -37.98 22.43
CA LYS A 14 -10.25 -39.16 22.25
C LYS A 14 -9.24 -38.83 21.15
N GLU A 15 -7.97 -38.85 21.50
CA GLU A 15 -6.89 -38.56 20.56
C GLU A 15 -6.45 -39.85 19.85
N GLU A 16 -6.40 -39.79 18.52
CA GLU A 16 -5.81 -40.82 17.69
C GLU A 16 -4.28 -40.74 17.77
N THR A 17 -3.67 -41.90 17.99
CA THR A 17 -2.23 -42.10 18.07
C THR A 17 -1.72 -42.91 16.89
N ASP A 18 -0.49 -42.66 16.47
CA ASP A 18 0.21 -43.51 15.52
C ASP A 18 0.54 -44.89 16.11
N GLN A 19 1.15 -45.76 15.29
CA GLN A 19 1.55 -47.12 15.67
C GLN A 19 2.59 -47.16 16.81
N ASN A 20 3.24 -46.02 17.08
CA ASN A 20 4.24 -45.84 18.15
C ASN A 20 3.66 -45.13 19.38
N GLY A 21 2.34 -44.90 19.42
CA GLY A 21 1.65 -44.22 20.53
C GLY A 21 1.80 -42.70 20.54
N LYS A 22 2.34 -42.09 19.48
CA LYS A 22 2.47 -40.63 19.37
C LYS A 22 1.17 -40.03 18.83
N VAL A 23 0.64 -39.04 19.53
CA VAL A 23 -0.58 -38.32 19.13
C VAL A 23 -0.34 -37.57 17.80
N PHE A 24 -1.26 -37.73 16.85
CA PHE A 24 -1.25 -36.95 15.61
C PHE A 24 -1.57 -35.48 15.90
N SER A 25 -0.57 -34.60 15.83
CA SER A 25 -0.78 -33.16 15.98
C SER A 25 -1.13 -32.51 14.63
N PRO A 26 -2.21 -31.72 14.57
CA PRO A 26 -2.54 -30.94 13.39
C PRO A 26 -1.40 -30.00 13.01
N CYS A 27 -1.01 -30.04 11.73
CA CYS A 27 -0.01 -29.16 11.16
C CYS A 27 -0.69 -28.11 10.28
N ALA A 28 -0.16 -26.89 10.23
CA ALA A 28 -0.75 -25.82 9.43
C ALA A 28 0.28 -25.02 8.63
N GLU A 29 -0.07 -24.66 7.40
CA GLU A 29 0.54 -23.57 6.65
C GLU A 29 -0.41 -22.36 6.67
N ILE A 30 0.11 -21.19 7.06
CA ILE A 30 -0.68 -19.98 7.31
C ILE A 30 -0.47 -18.97 6.18
N HIS A 31 -1.57 -18.47 5.60
CA HIS A 31 -1.57 -17.50 4.50
C HIS A 31 -2.28 -16.21 4.91
N VAL A 32 -1.53 -15.15 5.17
CA VAL A 32 -2.01 -13.86 5.66
C VAL A 32 -1.85 -12.81 4.57
N ASN A 33 -2.94 -12.20 4.11
CA ASN A 33 -2.88 -11.06 3.19
C ASN A 33 -3.48 -9.82 3.85
N LEU A 34 -2.67 -8.79 4.10
CA LEU A 34 -3.14 -7.49 4.55
C LEU A 34 -3.27 -6.55 3.35
N TRP A 35 -4.51 -6.17 3.03
CA TRP A 35 -4.80 -5.23 1.94
C TRP A 35 -4.98 -3.83 2.51
N ARG A 36 -4.06 -2.94 2.14
CA ARG A 36 -4.02 -1.53 2.53
C ARG A 36 -4.40 -0.64 1.38
N ASP A 37 -4.89 0.54 1.71
CA ASP A 37 -5.19 1.62 0.76
C ASP A 37 -6.22 1.23 -0.31
N VAL A 38 -7.00 0.17 -0.08
CA VAL A 38 -8.05 -0.30 -0.99
C VAL A 38 -9.13 0.75 -1.13
N ALA A 39 -9.58 1.30 0.01
CA ALA A 39 -10.48 2.43 0.04
C ALA A 39 -10.13 3.36 1.21
N TYR A 40 -10.60 4.60 1.12
CA TYR A 40 -10.42 5.56 2.20
C TYR A 40 -11.01 5.07 3.53
N LYS A 41 -12.13 4.33 3.49
CA LYS A 41 -12.91 3.96 4.67
C LYS A 41 -12.64 2.55 5.22
N PHE A 42 -11.99 1.67 4.47
CA PHE A 42 -11.75 0.30 4.92
C PHE A 42 -10.49 -0.30 4.31
N ASN A 43 -9.92 -1.22 5.06
CA ASN A 43 -8.93 -2.20 4.64
C ASN A 43 -9.54 -3.59 4.83
N PHE A 44 -8.87 -4.65 4.39
CA PHE A 44 -9.25 -5.99 4.80
C PHE A 44 -8.04 -6.88 4.96
N PHE A 45 -8.21 -7.89 5.78
CA PHE A 45 -7.20 -8.88 6.08
C PHE A 45 -7.76 -10.27 5.74
N ASP A 46 -7.02 -11.04 4.97
CA ASP A 46 -7.37 -12.41 4.63
C ASP A 46 -6.53 -13.37 5.47
N PHE A 47 -7.18 -14.30 6.15
CA PHE A 47 -6.55 -15.40 6.89
C PHE A 47 -6.88 -16.73 6.21
N GLY A 48 -5.88 -17.37 5.64
CA GLY A 48 -5.96 -18.71 5.08
C GLY A 48 -5.16 -19.70 5.90
N MET A 49 -5.65 -20.92 5.96
CA MET A 49 -5.01 -22.00 6.69
C MET A 49 -5.13 -23.31 5.90
N LEU A 50 -3.97 -23.91 5.61
CA LEU A 50 -3.85 -25.21 4.98
C LEU A 50 -3.48 -26.23 6.07
N ILE A 51 -4.42 -27.10 6.40
CA ILE A 51 -4.35 -28.04 7.52
C ILE A 51 -3.97 -29.42 7.00
N GLU A 52 -3.05 -30.05 7.71
CA GLU A 52 -2.72 -31.47 7.63
C GLU A 52 -3.02 -32.13 8.98
N ASN A 53 -3.28 -33.44 8.96
CA ASN A 53 -3.59 -34.24 10.14
C ASN A 53 -4.76 -33.67 10.96
N ILE A 54 -5.97 -33.68 10.38
CA ILE A 54 -7.15 -33.07 10.99
C ILE A 54 -7.80 -33.97 12.07
N GLU A 55 -7.35 -35.21 12.21
CA GLU A 55 -8.03 -36.30 12.93
C GLU A 55 -8.30 -35.91 14.38
N ASN A 56 -7.32 -35.28 15.04
CA ASN A 56 -7.40 -34.82 16.42
C ASN A 56 -7.94 -33.40 16.60
N LEU A 57 -8.41 -32.75 15.53
CA LEU A 57 -8.96 -31.40 15.59
C LEU A 57 -10.47 -31.42 15.88
N ASP A 58 -10.94 -30.72 16.92
CA ASP A 58 -12.37 -30.53 17.16
C ASP A 58 -12.84 -29.10 16.85
N LYS A 59 -12.11 -28.09 17.33
CA LYS A 59 -12.40 -26.67 17.06
C LYS A 59 -11.14 -25.88 16.78
N ILE A 60 -11.29 -24.80 16.04
CA ILE A 60 -10.19 -23.85 15.73
C ILE A 60 -10.54 -22.51 16.32
N PHE A 61 -9.58 -21.85 16.96
CA PHE A 61 -9.74 -20.52 17.51
C PHE A 61 -8.71 -19.55 16.92
N LEU A 62 -9.20 -18.43 16.40
CA LEU A 62 -8.40 -17.31 15.92
C LEU A 62 -8.71 -16.06 16.75
N TYR A 63 -7.74 -15.60 17.53
CA TYR A 63 -7.80 -14.32 18.20
C TYR A 63 -7.38 -13.18 17.26
N ILE A 64 -8.21 -12.13 17.23
CA ILE A 64 -8.02 -10.90 16.47
C ILE A 64 -8.03 -9.73 17.47
N PRO A 65 -7.02 -8.86 17.48
CA PRO A 65 -6.86 -7.77 18.45
C PRO A 65 -7.74 -6.55 18.12
N THR A 66 -8.95 -6.79 17.66
CA THR A 66 -9.99 -5.79 17.46
C THR A 66 -11.36 -6.45 17.56
N LEU A 67 -12.37 -5.65 17.86
CA LEU A 67 -13.75 -6.09 17.75
C LEU A 67 -14.08 -6.36 16.27
N VAL A 68 -14.59 -7.55 15.99
CA VAL A 68 -15.01 -8.02 14.67
C VAL A 68 -16.44 -8.53 14.80
N LYS A 69 -17.31 -8.07 13.90
CA LYS A 69 -18.69 -8.54 13.79
C LYS A 69 -18.85 -9.53 12.65
N LYS A 70 -19.92 -10.30 12.70
CA LYS A 70 -20.17 -11.39 11.74
C LYS A 70 -20.29 -10.89 10.30
N GLU A 71 -20.90 -9.72 10.12
CA GLU A 71 -21.08 -9.07 8.81
C GLU A 71 -19.76 -8.59 8.20
N GLN A 72 -18.69 -8.54 8.99
CA GLN A 72 -17.35 -8.19 8.54
C GLN A 72 -16.54 -9.40 8.06
N ILE A 73 -17.11 -10.61 8.11
CA ILE A 73 -16.41 -11.84 7.72
C ILE A 73 -16.98 -12.34 6.37
N CYS A 74 -16.12 -12.60 5.40
CA CYS A 74 -16.47 -13.18 4.09
C CYS A 74 -15.71 -14.49 3.90
N ASP A 75 -16.38 -15.54 3.41
CA ASP A 75 -15.69 -16.73 2.91
C ASP A 75 -15.03 -16.45 1.56
N LEU A 76 -13.76 -16.80 1.42
CA LEU A 76 -13.03 -16.68 0.16
C LEU A 76 -12.93 -18.00 -0.60
N GLY A 77 -13.45 -19.12 -0.07
CA GLY A 77 -13.43 -20.43 -0.71
C GLY A 77 -14.03 -20.39 -2.11
N LYS A 78 -15.22 -19.78 -2.26
CA LYS A 78 -15.89 -19.62 -3.57
C LYS A 78 -15.06 -18.85 -4.59
N SER A 79 -14.34 -17.81 -4.17
CA SER A 79 -13.49 -17.02 -5.06
C SER A 79 -12.30 -17.80 -5.61
N LEU A 80 -11.93 -18.92 -4.98
CA LEU A 80 -10.83 -19.78 -5.40
C LEU A 80 -11.25 -20.84 -6.44
N LYS A 81 -12.52 -20.85 -6.86
CA LYS A 81 -12.96 -21.63 -8.04
C LYS A 81 -12.46 -21.03 -9.35
N GLU A 82 -12.01 -19.78 -9.34
CA GLU A 82 -11.35 -19.18 -10.49
C GLU A 82 -9.89 -19.65 -10.56
N GLY A 83 -9.53 -20.35 -11.64
CA GLY A 83 -8.22 -20.99 -11.78
C GLY A 83 -7.05 -20.00 -11.61
N ASP A 84 -7.14 -18.82 -12.21
CA ASP A 84 -6.08 -17.81 -12.10
C ASP A 84 -5.91 -17.27 -10.68
N THR A 85 -7.02 -17.05 -9.96
CA THR A 85 -6.97 -16.63 -8.55
C THR A 85 -6.37 -17.73 -7.68
N LEU A 86 -6.80 -18.98 -7.87
CA LEU A 86 -6.27 -20.14 -7.16
C LEU A 86 -4.75 -20.25 -7.35
N ASN A 87 -4.31 -20.11 -8.60
CA ASN A 87 -2.90 -20.19 -8.97
C ASN A 87 -2.09 -19.05 -8.34
N ALA A 88 -2.65 -17.83 -8.32
CA ALA A 88 -2.00 -16.67 -7.72
C ALA A 88 -1.88 -16.77 -6.18
N VAL A 89 -2.89 -17.35 -5.51
CA VAL A 89 -2.91 -17.54 -4.05
C VAL A 89 -1.90 -18.59 -3.61
N PHE A 90 -1.78 -19.71 -4.32
CA PHE A 90 -0.82 -20.76 -3.99
C PHE A 90 0.54 -20.59 -4.68
N ASN A 91 0.67 -19.60 -5.58
CA ASN A 91 1.86 -19.35 -6.41
C ASN A 91 2.34 -20.63 -7.13
N ASP A 92 1.40 -21.38 -7.70
CA ASP A 92 1.63 -22.64 -8.43
C ASP A 92 0.43 -22.90 -9.35
N VAL A 93 0.54 -23.81 -10.31
CA VAL A 93 -0.54 -24.09 -11.26
C VAL A 93 -1.37 -25.28 -10.78
N TYR A 94 -2.68 -25.09 -10.61
CA TYR A 94 -3.63 -26.11 -10.17
C TYR A 94 -4.74 -26.31 -11.20
N ASN A 95 -5.22 -27.55 -11.26
CA ASN A 95 -6.45 -27.92 -11.93
C ASN A 95 -7.53 -28.19 -10.88
N ILE A 96 -8.75 -27.73 -11.16
CA ILE A 96 -9.94 -28.08 -10.40
C ILE A 96 -10.46 -29.40 -10.95
N ASN A 97 -10.43 -30.44 -10.11
CA ASN A 97 -10.70 -31.81 -10.55
C ASN A 97 -12.16 -32.17 -10.40
N LYS A 98 -12.75 -31.83 -9.24
CA LYS A 98 -14.13 -32.15 -8.87
C LYS A 98 -14.67 -31.08 -7.94
N GLU A 99 -15.95 -30.77 -8.08
CA GLU A 99 -16.70 -29.87 -7.22
C GLU A 99 -17.79 -30.66 -6.49
N PHE A 100 -17.97 -30.36 -5.22
CA PHE A 100 -18.97 -30.93 -4.33
C PHE A 100 -19.71 -29.79 -3.64
N ASP A 101 -20.82 -30.11 -2.97
CA ASP A 101 -21.49 -29.11 -2.14
C ASP A 101 -20.59 -28.71 -0.96
N GLY A 102 -20.18 -27.44 -0.92
CA GLY A 102 -19.35 -26.87 0.14
C GLY A 102 -17.83 -27.08 0.01
N TYR A 103 -17.31 -27.79 -1.00
CA TYR A 103 -15.87 -27.90 -1.25
C TYR A 103 -15.52 -28.34 -2.67
N PHE A 104 -14.26 -28.16 -3.07
CA PHE A 104 -13.74 -28.69 -4.33
C PHE A 104 -12.32 -29.22 -4.20
N LEU A 105 -11.99 -30.22 -5.03
CA LEU A 105 -10.69 -30.88 -5.07
C LEU A 105 -9.82 -30.24 -6.14
N VAL A 106 -8.58 -29.92 -5.77
CA VAL A 106 -7.57 -29.41 -6.69
C VAL A 106 -6.31 -30.28 -6.67
N SER A 107 -5.65 -30.38 -7.81
CA SER A 107 -4.34 -31.02 -7.93
C SER A 107 -3.39 -30.15 -8.72
N LYS A 108 -2.10 -30.23 -8.40
CA LYS A 108 -1.07 -29.50 -9.12
C LYS A 108 -1.00 -29.97 -10.58
N ALA A 109 -0.94 -29.04 -11.53
CA ALA A 109 -0.82 -29.36 -12.94
C ALA A 109 0.45 -30.18 -13.21
N GLY A 110 0.34 -31.21 -14.06
CA GLY A 110 1.44 -32.11 -14.38
C GLY A 110 1.69 -33.23 -13.36
N SER A 111 0.91 -33.35 -12.28
CA SER A 111 0.95 -34.52 -11.39
C SER A 111 -0.43 -34.85 -10.83
N SER A 112 -1.04 -35.94 -11.32
CA SER A 112 -2.38 -36.36 -10.90
C SER A 112 -2.45 -36.86 -9.45
N ASN A 113 -1.31 -37.24 -8.86
CA ASN A 113 -1.24 -37.87 -7.53
C ASN A 113 -0.46 -37.07 -6.46
N ILE A 114 0.26 -36.00 -6.83
CA ILE A 114 1.08 -35.23 -5.88
C ILE A 114 0.45 -33.86 -5.64
N GLY A 115 0.37 -33.45 -4.37
CA GLY A 115 -0.07 -32.10 -4.01
C GLY A 115 -1.58 -31.87 -4.13
N LYS A 116 -2.40 -32.92 -3.96
CA LYS A 116 -3.86 -32.80 -3.87
C LYS A 116 -4.23 -31.95 -2.65
N LYS A 117 -5.21 -31.04 -2.83
CA LYS A 117 -5.77 -30.21 -1.75
C LYS A 117 -7.29 -30.15 -1.89
N ILE A 118 -7.99 -30.06 -0.77
CA ILE A 118 -9.42 -29.76 -0.76
C ILE A 118 -9.59 -28.32 -0.29
N ILE A 119 -10.30 -27.52 -1.07
CA ILE A 119 -10.65 -26.15 -0.73
C ILE A 119 -12.09 -26.14 -0.24
N TYR A 120 -12.31 -25.68 1.00
CA TYR A 120 -13.63 -25.63 1.62
C TYR A 120 -14.25 -24.24 1.54
N GLU A 121 -15.57 -24.22 1.39
CA GLU A 121 -16.41 -23.03 1.50
C GLU A 121 -17.02 -23.00 2.91
N ILE A 122 -16.78 -21.93 3.65
CA ILE A 122 -17.32 -21.76 5.01
C ILE A 122 -18.61 -20.95 4.96
N ASN A 123 -19.70 -21.52 5.48
CA ASN A 123 -20.87 -20.72 5.80
C ASN A 123 -20.62 -19.96 7.11
N VAL A 124 -20.29 -18.66 7.01
CA VAL A 124 -19.98 -17.81 8.16
C VAL A 124 -21.08 -17.84 9.22
N ASP A 125 -22.35 -17.81 8.82
CA ASP A 125 -23.49 -17.73 9.73
C ASP A 125 -23.67 -18.98 10.58
N ASN A 126 -23.38 -20.16 10.03
CA ASN A 126 -23.60 -21.42 10.71
C ASN A 126 -22.32 -22.03 11.32
N CYS A 127 -21.16 -21.70 10.75
CA CYS A 127 -19.90 -22.37 11.09
C CYS A 127 -18.98 -21.51 11.95
N ILE A 128 -19.25 -20.21 12.10
CA ILE A 128 -18.41 -19.28 12.86
C ILE A 128 -19.16 -18.72 14.06
N GLU A 129 -18.53 -18.85 15.22
CA GLU A 129 -18.95 -18.22 16.48
C GLU A 129 -17.94 -17.15 16.88
N LEU A 130 -18.43 -16.04 17.43
CA LEU A 130 -17.60 -14.91 17.85
C LEU A 130 -17.76 -14.69 19.35
N SER A 131 -16.64 -14.53 20.06
CA SER A 131 -16.65 -14.11 21.47
C SER A 131 -15.77 -12.88 21.66
N GLU A 132 -16.31 -11.87 22.34
CA GLU A 132 -15.56 -10.66 22.68
C GLU A 132 -14.59 -10.93 23.84
N VAL A 133 -13.45 -10.25 23.81
CA VAL A 133 -12.46 -10.27 24.89
C VAL A 133 -12.03 -8.84 25.23
N SER A 134 -11.90 -8.55 26.53
CA SER A 134 -11.36 -7.26 26.97
C SER A 134 -9.86 -7.20 26.72
N ILE A 135 -9.42 -6.14 26.05
CA ILE A 135 -8.03 -5.75 25.95
C ILE A 135 -7.82 -4.62 26.98
N GLY A 136 -6.67 -4.59 27.66
CA GLY A 136 -6.34 -3.52 28.60
C GLY A 136 -6.56 -2.12 27.99
N GLY A 137 -6.89 -1.13 28.82
CA GLY A 137 -7.14 0.24 28.35
C GLY A 137 -8.49 0.43 27.64
N GLY A 138 -9.48 -0.42 27.92
CA GLY A 138 -10.86 -0.29 27.43
C GLY A 138 -11.08 -0.71 25.97
N SER A 139 -10.04 -1.23 25.31
CA SER A 139 -10.14 -1.81 23.96
C SER A 139 -10.76 -3.21 24.01
N ARG A 140 -11.28 -3.71 22.89
CA ARG A 140 -11.83 -5.07 22.79
C ARG A 140 -11.23 -5.83 21.62
N GLY A 141 -11.05 -7.12 21.80
CA GLY A 141 -10.64 -8.09 20.78
C GLY A 141 -11.75 -9.12 20.55
N THR A 142 -11.53 -9.99 19.57
CA THR A 142 -12.49 -11.04 19.20
C THR A 142 -11.77 -12.37 19.08
N ILE A 143 -12.37 -13.42 19.64
CA ILE A 143 -12.00 -14.80 19.32
C ILE A 143 -13.05 -15.35 18.37
N LEU A 144 -12.60 -15.68 17.17
CA LEU A 144 -13.34 -16.38 16.15
C LEU A 144 -13.16 -17.88 16.37
N SER A 145 -14.26 -18.61 16.59
CA SER A 145 -14.27 -20.06 16.70
C SER A 145 -14.92 -20.70 15.47
N ILE A 146 -14.23 -21.66 14.86
CA ILE A 146 -14.78 -22.50 13.80
C ILE A 146 -15.44 -23.72 14.45
N SER A 147 -16.74 -23.90 14.20
CA SER A 147 -17.58 -24.90 14.85
C SER A 147 -17.11 -26.34 14.61
N CYS A 148 -17.31 -27.20 15.60
CA CYS A 148 -17.02 -28.63 15.51
C CYS A 148 -17.81 -29.34 14.40
N LYS A 149 -19.03 -28.87 14.09
CA LYS A 149 -19.84 -29.39 12.98
C LYS A 149 -19.10 -29.24 11.64
N PHE A 150 -18.47 -28.09 11.42
CA PHE A 150 -17.71 -27.85 10.21
C PHE A 150 -16.40 -28.67 10.18
N ILE A 151 -15.72 -28.81 11.32
CA ILE A 151 -14.53 -29.66 11.40
C ILE A 151 -14.88 -31.13 11.11
N LYS A 152 -16.01 -31.62 11.63
CA LYS A 152 -16.52 -32.96 11.33
C LYS A 152 -16.84 -33.15 9.85
N PHE A 153 -17.51 -32.17 9.22
CA PHE A 153 -17.73 -32.16 7.77
C PHE A 153 -16.41 -32.25 6.98
N MET A 154 -15.38 -31.53 7.39
CA MET A 154 -14.05 -31.61 6.76
C MET A 154 -13.39 -32.99 6.92
N LYS A 155 -13.67 -33.73 8.00
CA LYS A 155 -13.16 -35.10 8.19
C LYS A 155 -13.89 -36.11 7.30
N GLU A 156 -15.21 -35.96 7.19
CA GLU A 156 -16.12 -36.88 6.51
C GLU A 156 -16.19 -36.65 4.99
N SER A 157 -15.54 -35.60 4.46
CA SER A 157 -15.52 -35.30 3.02
C SER A 157 -15.16 -36.54 2.18
N ASP A 158 -15.96 -36.84 1.16
CA ASP A 158 -16.02 -38.12 0.43
C ASP A 158 -14.84 -38.33 -0.55
N VAL A 159 -13.62 -38.39 -0.01
CA VAL A 159 -12.41 -38.62 -0.79
C VAL A 159 -11.74 -39.89 -0.33
N LYS A 160 -11.91 -40.95 -1.14
CA LYS A 160 -11.38 -42.32 -0.93
C LYS A 160 -9.88 -42.40 -0.58
N ASP A 161 -9.10 -41.35 -0.84
CA ASP A 161 -7.71 -41.16 -0.41
C ASP A 161 -7.64 -40.24 0.83
N HIS A 162 -8.15 -40.68 1.98
CA HIS A 162 -8.21 -39.84 3.19
C HIS A 162 -6.84 -39.49 3.78
N ASN A 163 -5.81 -40.33 3.57
CA ASN A 163 -4.61 -40.31 4.42
C ASN A 163 -3.55 -39.24 4.10
N ASN A 164 -3.72 -38.37 3.10
CA ASN A 164 -2.68 -37.36 2.83
C ASN A 164 -3.14 -36.08 2.09
N ILE A 165 -4.43 -35.76 2.13
CA ILE A 165 -4.96 -34.59 1.42
C ILE A 165 -5.05 -33.40 2.36
N LYS A 166 -4.34 -32.32 1.99
CA LYS A 166 -4.35 -31.07 2.75
C LYS A 166 -5.70 -30.36 2.60
N LYS A 167 -6.21 -29.79 3.69
CA LYS A 167 -7.53 -29.15 3.76
C LYS A 167 -7.36 -27.64 3.92
N TYR A 168 -7.94 -26.85 3.03
CA TYR A 168 -7.74 -25.40 3.01
C TYR A 168 -9.03 -24.64 3.31
N ILE A 169 -8.91 -23.65 4.18
CA ILE A 169 -9.94 -22.66 4.44
C ILE A 169 -9.36 -21.25 4.30
N ARG A 170 -10.18 -20.29 3.87
CA ARG A 170 -9.75 -18.90 3.78
C ARG A 170 -10.90 -17.93 4.06
N LEU A 171 -10.68 -17.05 5.02
CA LEU A 171 -11.64 -16.03 5.44
C LEU A 171 -11.07 -14.64 5.20
N ARG A 172 -11.93 -13.70 4.83
CA ARG A 172 -11.65 -12.26 4.80
C ARG A 172 -12.33 -11.58 5.97
N ILE A 173 -11.61 -10.69 6.62
CA ILE A 173 -12.11 -9.82 7.69
C ILE A 173 -12.00 -8.37 7.22
N PHE A 174 -13.13 -7.68 7.14
CA PHE A 174 -13.21 -6.26 6.80
C PHE A 174 -12.85 -5.40 8.00
N LEU A 175 -11.86 -4.54 7.81
CA LEU A 175 -11.34 -3.62 8.82
C LEU A 175 -11.85 -2.20 8.52
N ASP A 176 -12.90 -1.78 9.21
CA ASP A 176 -13.51 -0.45 9.07
C ASP A 176 -13.20 0.48 10.26
N LYS A 177 -13.35 1.79 10.04
CA LYS A 177 -13.24 2.84 11.07
C LYS A 177 -11.96 2.69 11.92
N ASN A 178 -12.11 2.38 13.21
CA ASN A 178 -11.03 2.27 14.18
C ASN A 178 -10.17 1.01 13.97
N SER A 179 -10.72 -0.03 13.33
CA SER A 179 -10.00 -1.28 13.06
C SER A 179 -9.12 -1.21 11.80
N LYS A 180 -9.31 -0.19 10.96
CA LYS A 180 -8.59 -0.03 9.68
C LYS A 180 -7.07 -0.05 9.84
N ASN A 181 -6.56 0.46 10.97
CA ASN A 181 -5.13 0.63 11.25
C ASN A 181 -4.62 -0.25 12.40
N ILE A 182 -5.25 -1.39 12.69
CA ILE A 182 -4.82 -2.25 13.82
C ILE A 182 -3.35 -2.72 13.74
N PHE A 183 -2.85 -2.89 12.52
CA PHE A 183 -1.47 -3.30 12.23
C PHE A 183 -0.59 -2.11 11.81
N THR A 184 -1.08 -0.87 11.92
CA THR A 184 -0.40 0.30 11.35
C THR A 184 -0.42 1.51 12.30
N SER A 185 0.72 2.17 12.44
CA SER A 185 0.83 3.47 13.07
C SER A 185 1.43 4.47 12.10
N ASP A 186 0.82 5.64 12.01
CA ASP A 186 1.34 6.76 11.25
C ASP A 186 2.18 7.63 12.19
N ASP A 187 3.44 7.85 11.83
CA ASP A 187 4.27 8.87 12.46
C ASP A 187 4.38 10.07 11.52
N LYS A 188 3.86 11.21 11.97
CA LYS A 188 3.96 12.45 11.23
C LYS A 188 5.26 13.11 11.66
N SER A 189 6.26 13.14 10.79
CA SER A 189 7.39 14.04 11.03
C SER A 189 6.84 15.46 11.15
N SER A 190 7.15 16.12 12.26
CA SER A 190 6.88 17.53 12.45
C SER A 190 7.91 18.31 11.65
N ASP A 191 7.73 18.35 10.32
CA ASP A 191 8.54 19.25 9.48
C ASP A 191 8.11 20.69 9.79
N ILE A 192 8.78 21.29 10.78
CA ILE A 192 8.68 22.70 11.15
C ILE A 192 9.45 23.48 10.07
N GLY A 193 8.73 24.12 9.14
CA GLY A 193 9.34 24.99 8.11
C GLY A 193 8.50 25.18 6.84
N PHE A 194 8.99 26.03 5.92
CA PHE A 194 8.40 26.36 4.62
C PHE A 194 8.51 25.24 3.56
N SER A 195 8.77 23.99 3.97
CA SER A 195 8.84 22.89 3.02
C SER A 195 7.51 22.73 2.27
N ILE A 196 7.61 22.57 0.94
CA ILE A 196 6.47 22.34 0.04
C ILE A 196 5.95 20.90 0.18
N SER A 197 6.78 19.97 0.64
CA SER A 197 6.41 18.58 0.91
C SER A 197 6.46 18.25 2.40
N GLN A 198 5.62 17.31 2.81
CA GLN A 198 5.70 16.61 4.08
C GLN A 198 5.96 15.14 3.82
N ASN A 199 6.93 14.56 4.51
CA ASN A 199 7.11 13.12 4.51
C ASN A 199 6.27 12.52 5.64
N LEU A 200 5.40 11.58 5.28
CA LEU A 200 4.66 10.77 6.24
C LEU A 200 5.34 9.42 6.32
N THR A 201 5.79 9.04 7.51
CA THR A 201 6.31 7.71 7.77
C THR A 201 5.19 6.85 8.34
N GLU A 202 4.91 5.74 7.70
CA GLU A 202 3.89 4.79 8.13
C GLU A 202 4.56 3.46 8.45
N VAL A 203 4.40 3.02 9.69
CA VAL A 203 4.93 1.74 10.16
C VAL A 203 3.80 0.72 10.12
N THR A 204 4.06 -0.43 9.51
CA THR A 204 3.17 -1.60 9.54
C THR A 204 3.89 -2.75 10.22
N GLU A 205 3.27 -3.30 11.26
CA GLU A 205 3.80 -4.42 12.03
C GLU A 205 2.72 -5.49 12.14
N PHE A 206 3.04 -6.67 11.64
CA PHE A 206 2.22 -7.87 11.78
C PHE A 206 2.89 -8.82 12.76
N ARG A 207 2.14 -9.26 13.76
CA ARG A 207 2.57 -10.19 14.80
C ARG A 207 1.61 -11.36 14.87
N PHE A 208 2.15 -12.56 14.92
CA PHE A 208 1.41 -13.80 14.98
C PHE A 208 1.99 -14.68 16.08
N ASN A 209 1.11 -15.20 16.94
CA ASN A 209 1.42 -16.07 18.07
C ASN A 209 2.43 -15.53 19.10
N GLU A 210 2.66 -14.22 19.14
CA GLU A 210 3.47 -13.59 20.20
C GLU A 210 2.74 -13.62 21.56
N ARG A 211 2.85 -14.73 22.30
CA ARG A 211 2.04 -15.01 23.51
C ARG A 211 2.20 -13.98 24.62
N ARG A 212 3.38 -13.37 24.75
CA ARG A 212 3.62 -12.27 25.72
C ARG A 212 2.71 -11.06 25.50
N SER A 213 2.13 -10.94 24.30
CA SER A 213 1.25 -9.85 23.89
C SER A 213 -0.24 -10.24 23.95
N TYR A 214 -0.59 -11.45 24.44
CA TYR A 214 -1.99 -11.87 24.58
C TYR A 214 -2.66 -11.22 25.79
N PRO A 215 -3.94 -10.81 25.67
CA PRO A 215 -4.76 -10.51 26.84
C PRO A 215 -4.84 -11.72 27.79
N PRO A 216 -4.97 -11.51 29.12
CA PRO A 216 -5.03 -12.62 30.09
C PRO A 216 -6.09 -13.67 29.78
N ASP A 217 -7.28 -13.25 29.33
CA ASP A 217 -8.37 -14.16 28.95
C ASP A 217 -8.02 -15.03 27.74
N VAL A 218 -7.40 -14.45 26.72
CA VAL A 218 -6.94 -15.19 25.52
C VAL A 218 -5.84 -16.16 25.91
N LEU A 219 -4.90 -15.71 26.74
CA LEU A 219 -3.80 -16.55 27.23
C LEU A 219 -4.33 -17.76 27.99
N LYS A 220 -5.28 -17.57 28.92
CA LYS A 220 -5.93 -18.66 29.66
C LYS A 220 -6.63 -19.65 28.72
N ARG A 221 -7.42 -19.17 27.77
CA ARG A 221 -8.12 -20.03 26.78
C ARG A 221 -7.14 -20.76 25.86
N SER A 222 -6.06 -20.11 25.45
CA SER A 222 -5.02 -20.69 24.62
C SER A 222 -4.25 -21.80 25.33
N PHE A 223 -4.04 -21.67 26.65
CA PHE A 223 -3.45 -22.73 27.47
C PHE A 223 -4.38 -23.91 27.74
N SER A 224 -5.71 -23.70 27.72
CA SER A 224 -6.68 -24.81 27.80
C SER A 224 -6.76 -25.63 26.51
N GLY A 225 -6.37 -25.05 25.37
CA GLY A 225 -6.26 -25.75 24.09
C GLY A 225 -4.85 -26.25 23.79
N LYS A 226 -4.64 -26.67 22.54
CA LYS A 226 -3.34 -27.06 21.99
C LYS A 226 -2.94 -26.15 20.83
N GLN A 227 -1.65 -26.13 20.53
CA GLN A 227 -1.06 -25.25 19.52
C GLN A 227 -0.83 -26.03 18.23
N PHE A 228 -1.14 -25.41 17.09
CA PHE A 228 -0.83 -26.02 15.80
C PHE A 228 0.68 -26.13 15.61
N ASN A 229 1.13 -27.22 14.99
CA ASN A 229 2.48 -27.27 14.46
C ASN A 229 2.53 -26.45 13.16
N ILE A 230 2.97 -25.20 13.26
CA ILE A 230 3.02 -24.29 12.11
C ILE A 230 4.25 -24.62 11.26
N LYS A 231 4.02 -25.15 10.06
CA LYS A 231 5.09 -25.51 9.11
C LYS A 231 5.63 -24.30 8.36
N SER A 232 4.75 -23.39 7.97
CA SER A 232 5.15 -22.17 7.26
C SER A 232 4.12 -21.06 7.39
N ILE A 233 4.60 -19.83 7.30
CA ILE A 233 3.79 -18.61 7.32
C ILE A 233 4.16 -17.77 6.09
N TYR A 234 3.15 -17.44 5.31
CA TYR A 234 3.23 -16.56 4.15
C TYR A 234 2.45 -15.30 4.46
N TYR A 235 3.16 -14.17 4.51
CA TYR A 235 2.54 -12.88 4.79
C TYR A 235 2.73 -11.94 3.60
N PHE A 236 1.63 -11.48 3.02
CA PHE A 236 1.58 -10.50 1.95
C PHE A 236 0.98 -9.19 2.47
N LEU A 237 1.73 -8.10 2.31
CA LEU A 237 1.20 -6.76 2.44
C LEU A 237 0.94 -6.21 1.04
N ILE A 238 -0.33 -5.98 0.71
CA ILE A 238 -0.74 -5.40 -0.57
C ILE A 238 -1.03 -3.92 -0.34
N ARG A 239 -0.33 -3.05 -1.06
CA ARG A 239 -0.36 -1.61 -0.83
C ARG A 239 -0.18 -0.78 -2.09
N ASN A 240 -0.65 0.46 -2.07
CA ASN A 240 -0.43 1.40 -3.17
C ASN A 240 1.06 1.70 -3.41
N LYS A 241 1.49 1.72 -4.67
CA LYS A 241 2.86 2.03 -5.13
C LYS A 241 3.38 3.41 -4.74
N GLY A 242 2.50 4.35 -4.37
CA GLY A 242 2.88 5.67 -3.88
C GLY A 242 3.57 5.69 -2.52
N TYR A 243 3.71 4.52 -1.89
CA TYR A 243 4.46 4.32 -0.66
C TYR A 243 5.80 3.66 -0.96
N THR A 244 6.90 4.29 -0.55
CA THR A 244 8.25 3.77 -0.72
C THR A 244 8.67 3.00 0.52
N LEU A 245 9.10 1.75 0.37
CA LEU A 245 9.63 0.96 1.50
C LEU A 245 10.97 1.56 1.96
N LYS A 246 11.07 1.92 3.24
CA LYS A 246 12.27 2.48 3.88
C LYS A 246 13.09 1.46 4.63
N SER A 247 12.41 0.64 5.43
CA SER A 247 13.05 -0.39 6.24
C SER A 247 12.12 -1.57 6.43
N GLN A 248 12.71 -2.73 6.69
CA GLN A 248 12.02 -3.99 6.82
C GLN A 248 12.77 -4.87 7.82
N HIS A 249 12.04 -5.75 8.50
CA HIS A 249 12.61 -6.75 9.37
C HIS A 249 13.02 -8.02 8.60
N GLN A 250 13.51 -9.03 9.33
CA GLN A 250 13.96 -10.31 8.79
C GLN A 250 12.84 -11.06 8.03
N ASN A 251 13.21 -12.08 7.25
CA ASN A 251 12.30 -12.93 6.47
C ASN A 251 11.56 -12.24 5.30
N PHE A 252 12.01 -11.05 4.90
CA PHE A 252 11.56 -10.39 3.69
C PHE A 252 12.04 -11.16 2.44
N LYS A 253 11.12 -11.50 1.53
CA LYS A 253 11.42 -12.35 0.37
C LYS A 253 11.49 -11.58 -0.94
N LYS A 254 10.43 -10.87 -1.32
CA LYS A 254 10.36 -10.15 -2.61
C LYS A 254 9.28 -9.07 -2.64
N ILE A 255 9.41 -8.15 -3.60
CA ILE A 255 8.38 -7.21 -4.02
C ILE A 255 7.90 -7.62 -5.42
N ARG A 256 6.59 -7.56 -5.67
CA ARG A 256 6.03 -7.70 -7.03
C ARG A 256 4.87 -6.75 -7.24
N PHE A 257 4.56 -6.44 -8.50
CA PHE A 257 3.30 -5.77 -8.83
C PHE A 257 2.12 -6.71 -8.63
N LEU A 258 0.98 -6.14 -8.25
CA LEU A 258 -0.29 -6.87 -8.27
C LEU A 258 -0.70 -7.09 -9.73
N GLU A 259 -0.96 -8.33 -10.09
CA GLU A 259 -1.36 -8.70 -11.45
C GLU A 259 -2.73 -8.10 -11.78
N PRO A 260 -2.90 -7.37 -12.90
CA PRO A 260 -4.19 -6.80 -13.26
C PRO A 260 -5.19 -7.89 -13.65
N GLY A 261 -6.47 -7.71 -13.29
CA GLY A 261 -7.57 -8.61 -13.67
C GLY A 261 -7.69 -9.90 -12.84
N ILE A 262 -6.57 -10.54 -12.48
CA ILE A 262 -6.56 -11.82 -11.74
C ILE A 262 -7.30 -11.72 -10.41
N TRP A 263 -7.23 -10.56 -9.76
CA TRP A 263 -7.75 -10.36 -8.40
C TRP A 263 -9.16 -9.74 -8.36
N ASP A 264 -9.79 -9.46 -9.50
CA ASP A 264 -11.03 -8.68 -9.53
C ASP A 264 -12.20 -9.42 -8.86
N ILE A 265 -12.35 -10.71 -9.15
CA ILE A 265 -13.36 -11.58 -8.53
C ILE A 265 -13.04 -11.78 -7.04
N TYR A 266 -11.77 -12.05 -6.73
CA TYR A 266 -11.28 -12.26 -5.36
C TYR A 266 -11.48 -11.04 -4.45
N ALA A 267 -11.19 -9.84 -4.97
CA ALA A 267 -11.36 -8.59 -4.24
C ALA A 267 -12.86 -8.29 -4.05
N SER A 268 -13.72 -8.67 -5.00
CA SER A 268 -15.16 -8.43 -4.97
C SER A 268 -15.96 -9.24 -3.95
N CYS A 269 -15.36 -10.19 -3.21
CA CYS A 269 -16.03 -10.85 -2.06
C CYS A 269 -16.50 -9.79 -1.06
N GLY A 270 -17.71 -9.97 -0.51
CA GLY A 270 -18.39 -9.00 0.37
C GLY A 270 -19.08 -7.90 -0.44
N ASN A 271 -19.83 -7.00 0.20
CA ASN A 271 -20.56 -5.90 -0.45
C ASN A 271 -19.63 -4.79 -1.01
N THR A 272 -18.53 -5.19 -1.63
CA THR A 272 -17.38 -4.39 -2.05
C THR A 272 -17.38 -4.13 -3.57
N LYS A 273 -18.34 -4.71 -4.31
CA LYS A 273 -18.49 -4.64 -5.77
C LYS A 273 -18.39 -3.22 -6.36
N ARG A 274 -18.89 -2.18 -5.68
CA ARG A 274 -18.88 -0.79 -6.18
C ARG A 274 -17.62 0.02 -5.83
N LYS A 275 -16.76 -0.44 -4.92
CA LYS A 275 -15.62 0.38 -4.39
C LYS A 275 -14.24 -0.12 -4.82
N ILE A 276 -14.16 -1.33 -5.37
CA ILE A 276 -12.92 -2.02 -5.75
C ILE A 276 -12.51 -1.78 -7.21
N LEU A 277 -13.38 -1.17 -8.01
CA LEU A 277 -13.15 -0.76 -9.41
C LEU A 277 -11.93 0.16 -9.65
N ARG A 278 -11.24 0.61 -8.58
CA ARG A 278 -9.98 1.39 -8.66
C ARG A 278 -8.73 0.62 -8.22
N LEU A 279 -8.81 -0.70 -7.95
CA LEU A 279 -7.61 -1.52 -7.72
C LEU A 279 -6.70 -1.60 -8.96
N ASN A 280 -7.27 -1.33 -10.14
CA ASN A 280 -6.55 -1.38 -11.40
C ASN A 280 -5.39 -0.37 -11.42
N GLN A 281 -4.17 -0.93 -11.38
CA GLN A 281 -2.88 -0.41 -11.87
C GLN A 281 -1.91 0.30 -10.89
N SER A 282 -2.14 0.25 -9.57
CA SER A 282 -1.19 0.89 -8.65
C SER A 282 -0.91 0.16 -7.34
N MET A 283 -1.13 -1.15 -7.25
CA MET A 283 -0.82 -1.92 -6.05
C MET A 283 0.46 -2.75 -6.20
N MET A 284 1.19 -2.89 -5.11
CA MET A 284 2.40 -3.70 -4.96
C MET A 284 2.19 -4.69 -3.82
N ILE A 285 2.78 -5.88 -3.97
CA ILE A 285 2.80 -6.94 -2.97
C ILE A 285 4.20 -6.99 -2.37
N TYR A 286 4.27 -6.82 -1.06
CA TYR A 286 5.46 -7.07 -0.25
C TYR A 286 5.30 -8.41 0.44
N GLN A 287 6.26 -9.32 0.23
CA GLN A 287 6.15 -10.70 0.69
C GLN A 287 7.18 -11.01 1.77
N TRP A 288 6.68 -11.56 2.88
CA TRP A 288 7.47 -12.27 3.89
C TRP A 288 7.13 -13.76 3.87
N ARG A 289 8.12 -14.60 4.14
CA ARG A 289 7.95 -16.05 4.27
C ARG A 289 8.86 -16.58 5.36
N MET A 290 8.30 -17.36 6.26
CA MET A 290 9.04 -18.17 7.22
C MET A 290 8.61 -19.64 7.08
N SER A 291 9.57 -20.54 7.10
CA SER A 291 9.35 -21.99 7.09
C SER A 291 10.08 -22.58 8.29
N ALA A 292 9.46 -23.56 8.95
CA ALA A 292 10.11 -24.34 10.00
C ALA A 292 11.32 -25.10 9.41
N VAL A 293 12.35 -25.29 10.23
CA VAL A 293 13.50 -26.11 9.87
C VAL A 293 13.08 -27.57 9.95
N GLU A 294 13.53 -28.41 9.01
CA GLU A 294 13.24 -29.84 9.05
C GLU A 294 13.77 -30.46 10.36
N GLY A 295 12.88 -31.07 11.14
CA GLY A 295 13.20 -31.69 12.43
C GLY A 295 13.07 -30.76 13.65
N SER A 296 12.66 -29.50 13.50
CA SER A 296 12.38 -28.61 14.64
C SER A 296 10.91 -28.61 15.06
N ASP A 297 10.64 -28.10 16.27
CA ASP A 297 9.30 -27.90 16.81
C ASP A 297 8.58 -26.71 16.16
N GLY A 298 8.25 -26.81 14.86
CA GLY A 298 7.41 -25.84 14.14
C GLY A 298 7.87 -24.38 14.22
N ILE A 299 6.97 -23.46 13.87
CA ILE A 299 7.13 -22.01 14.09
C ILE A 299 6.29 -21.61 15.30
N GLU A 300 6.92 -21.12 16.37
CA GLU A 300 6.22 -20.66 17.58
C GLU A 300 5.57 -19.29 17.39
N ASP A 301 6.33 -18.31 16.91
CA ASP A 301 5.91 -16.93 16.68
C ASP A 301 6.44 -16.37 15.36
N PHE A 302 5.80 -15.30 14.88
CA PHE A 302 6.22 -14.61 13.67
C PHE A 302 5.95 -13.12 13.75
N THR A 303 6.97 -12.34 13.38
CA THR A 303 6.87 -10.88 13.29
C THR A 303 7.35 -10.41 11.93
N ALA A 304 6.53 -9.60 11.26
CA ALA A 304 6.89 -8.91 10.04
C ALA A 304 6.69 -7.41 10.24
N TYR A 305 7.79 -6.67 10.13
CA TYR A 305 7.80 -5.21 10.26
C TYR A 305 8.25 -4.58 8.94
N ALA A 306 7.58 -3.48 8.58
CA ALA A 306 7.89 -2.66 7.43
C ALA A 306 7.58 -1.19 7.71
N SER A 307 8.49 -0.31 7.35
CA SER A 307 8.30 1.14 7.38
C SER A 307 8.21 1.68 5.96
N PHE A 308 7.21 2.52 5.72
CA PHE A 308 6.93 3.13 4.44
C PHE A 308 7.00 4.65 4.55
N GLU A 309 7.50 5.31 3.52
CA GLU A 309 7.43 6.76 3.39
C GLU A 309 6.50 7.13 2.25
N ARG A 310 5.70 8.17 2.47
CA ARG A 310 4.95 8.84 1.42
C ARG A 310 5.19 10.34 1.49
N SER A 311 5.56 10.92 0.36
CA SER A 311 5.61 12.38 0.25
C SER A 311 4.22 12.92 -0.10
N ARG A 312 3.79 13.93 0.64
CA ARG A 312 2.55 14.67 0.37
C ARG A 312 2.88 16.14 0.18
N LEU A 313 2.38 16.73 -0.91
CA LEU A 313 2.48 18.16 -1.13
C LEU A 313 1.58 18.91 -0.13
N LYS A 314 2.16 19.89 0.55
CA LYS A 314 1.47 20.85 1.40
C LYS A 314 0.92 21.96 0.49
N PHE A 315 -0.26 21.75 -0.09
CA PHE A 315 -0.85 22.71 -1.05
C PHE A 315 -0.94 24.14 -0.49
N ILE A 316 -1.20 24.29 0.81
CA ILE A 316 -1.23 25.60 1.47
C ILE A 316 0.17 26.24 1.52
N SER A 317 1.23 25.49 1.87
CA SER A 317 2.58 26.08 1.87
C SER A 317 3.05 26.43 0.47
N TYR A 318 2.65 25.64 -0.54
CA TYR A 318 2.87 25.99 -1.94
C TYR A 318 2.22 27.33 -2.31
N ILE A 319 0.94 27.55 -1.95
CA ILE A 319 0.25 28.85 -2.21
C ILE A 319 0.97 29.99 -1.48
N VAL A 320 1.34 29.80 -0.21
CA VAL A 320 2.04 30.84 0.57
C VAL A 320 3.38 31.22 -0.08
N VAL A 321 4.17 30.22 -0.49
CA VAL A 321 5.43 30.44 -1.20
C VAL A 321 5.20 31.16 -2.52
N LEU A 322 4.18 30.76 -3.29
CA LEU A 322 3.82 31.40 -4.56
C LEU A 322 3.44 32.88 -4.37
N LEU A 323 2.63 33.19 -3.35
CA LEU A 323 2.26 34.56 -3.00
C LEU A 323 3.47 35.38 -2.54
N ALA A 324 4.37 34.78 -1.76
CA ALA A 324 5.60 35.44 -1.32
C ALA A 324 6.51 35.79 -2.51
N PHE A 325 6.69 34.86 -3.46
CA PHE A 325 7.45 35.15 -4.69
C PHE A 325 6.78 36.24 -5.54
N GLY A 326 5.45 36.23 -5.64
CA GLY A 326 4.71 37.30 -6.32
C GLY A 326 4.91 38.67 -5.66
N GLY A 327 4.85 38.73 -4.33
CA GLY A 327 5.07 39.95 -3.55
C GLY A 327 6.50 40.49 -3.68
N VAL A 328 7.51 39.62 -3.55
CA VAL A 328 8.92 39.99 -3.71
C VAL A 328 9.21 40.44 -5.14
N GLY A 329 8.69 39.72 -6.15
CA GLY A 329 8.83 40.10 -7.55
C GLY A 329 8.24 41.47 -7.85
N GLY A 330 7.05 41.77 -7.29
CA GLY A 330 6.43 43.09 -7.39
C GLY A 330 7.27 44.20 -6.74
N ALA A 331 7.82 43.96 -5.54
CA ALA A 331 8.67 44.92 -4.86
C ALA A 331 9.97 45.20 -5.63
N VAL A 332 10.64 44.16 -6.14
CA VAL A 332 11.85 44.30 -6.96
C VAL A 332 11.56 45.07 -8.24
N LEU A 333 10.45 44.78 -8.92
CA LEU A 333 10.04 45.52 -10.11
C LEU A 333 9.85 47.01 -9.81
N ASN A 334 9.18 47.35 -8.71
CA ASN A 334 8.97 48.74 -8.31
C ASN A 334 10.30 49.45 -8.04
N ILE A 335 11.23 48.81 -7.31
CA ILE A 335 12.56 49.36 -7.05
C ILE A 335 13.33 49.58 -8.37
N LEU A 336 13.30 48.61 -9.28
CA LEU A 336 13.96 48.74 -10.59
C LEU A 336 13.36 49.87 -11.43
N VAL A 337 12.04 49.97 -11.47
CA VAL A 337 11.33 51.06 -12.17
C VAL A 337 11.71 52.41 -11.59
N ASP A 338 11.77 52.54 -10.26
CA ASP A 338 12.13 53.80 -9.62
C ASP A 338 13.61 54.14 -9.81
N TYR A 339 14.51 53.16 -9.74
CA TYR A 339 15.93 53.35 -10.07
C TYR A 339 16.12 53.79 -11.52
N MET A 340 15.38 53.18 -12.46
CA MET A 340 15.37 53.57 -13.87
C MET A 340 14.85 54.99 -14.08
N LYS A 341 13.78 55.40 -13.37
CA LYS A 341 13.28 56.78 -13.42
C LYS A 341 14.34 57.77 -12.96
N ILE A 342 15.04 57.48 -11.86
CA ILE A 342 16.12 58.32 -11.33
C ILE A 342 17.29 58.38 -12.33
N TYR A 343 17.70 57.24 -12.88
CA TYR A 343 18.75 57.16 -13.89
C TYR A 343 18.41 58.01 -15.12
N MET A 344 17.21 57.83 -15.69
CA MET A 344 16.72 58.62 -16.84
C MET A 344 16.63 60.13 -16.55
N HIS A 345 16.31 60.50 -15.31
CA HIS A 345 16.32 61.91 -14.91
C HIS A 345 17.75 62.46 -14.79
N SER A 346 18.69 61.65 -14.30
CA SER A 346 20.09 62.05 -14.09
C SER A 346 20.90 62.12 -15.39
N THR A 347 20.58 61.29 -16.39
CA THR A 347 21.23 61.27 -17.70
C THR A 347 20.63 62.29 -18.67
N GLY A 348 19.68 63.12 -18.23
CA GLY A 348 19.03 64.13 -19.09
C GLY A 348 18.20 63.52 -20.22
N PHE A 349 17.82 62.23 -20.13
CA PHE A 349 17.10 61.53 -21.21
C PHE A 349 15.75 62.19 -21.53
N LYS A 350 15.12 62.85 -20.56
CA LYS A 350 13.94 63.70 -20.79
C LYS A 350 14.22 64.86 -21.76
N GLU A 351 15.38 65.49 -21.68
CA GLU A 351 15.76 66.58 -22.59
C GLU A 351 16.22 66.06 -23.95
N GLY A 352 16.89 64.90 -24.01
CA GLY A 352 17.31 64.23 -25.26
C GLY A 352 16.15 63.72 -26.12
N VAL A 353 15.10 63.16 -25.49
CA VAL A 353 13.89 62.73 -26.22
C VAL A 353 13.03 63.92 -26.63
N LEU A 354 12.94 64.98 -25.83
CA LEU A 354 12.24 66.22 -26.22
C LEU A 354 12.95 66.94 -27.40
N THR A 355 14.27 66.84 -27.51
CA THR A 355 15.02 67.35 -28.66
C THR A 355 14.85 66.48 -29.91
N LEU A 356 14.87 65.14 -29.79
CA LEU A 356 14.55 64.23 -30.91
C LEU A 356 13.08 64.30 -31.35
N TRP A 357 12.16 64.59 -30.44
CA TRP A 357 10.73 64.77 -30.72
C TRP A 357 10.44 66.05 -31.51
N ASN A 358 11.24 67.10 -31.31
CA ASN A 358 11.14 68.35 -32.05
C ASN A 358 11.93 68.35 -33.38
N SER A 359 12.79 67.35 -33.63
CA SER A 359 13.65 67.31 -34.83
C SER A 359 13.32 66.19 -35.84
N SER A 360 12.35 65.30 -35.57
CA SER A 360 12.02 64.20 -36.49
C SER A 360 10.71 64.48 -37.24
N SER A 361 10.84 64.69 -38.55
CA SER A 361 9.73 64.77 -39.51
C SER A 361 9.29 63.38 -40.02
N ASP A 362 9.75 62.29 -39.40
CA ASP A 362 9.55 60.93 -39.88
C ASP A 362 8.43 60.19 -39.14
N GLN A 363 7.41 59.80 -39.89
CA GLN A 363 6.14 59.28 -39.40
C GLN A 363 6.27 57.91 -38.70
N THR A 364 7.29 57.13 -39.05
CA THR A 364 7.64 55.83 -38.45
C THR A 364 8.16 55.94 -37.01
N VAL A 365 8.86 57.03 -36.67
CA VAL A 365 9.36 57.26 -35.32
C VAL A 365 8.22 57.67 -34.39
N ALA A 366 7.25 58.44 -34.89
CA ALA A 366 6.08 58.85 -34.14
C ALA A 366 5.17 57.66 -33.75
N ASP A 367 5.00 56.69 -34.64
CA ASP A 367 4.18 55.50 -34.38
C ASP A 367 4.85 54.53 -33.38
N LEU A 368 6.17 54.34 -33.48
CA LEU A 368 6.94 53.54 -32.52
C LEU A 368 6.89 54.16 -31.11
N VAL A 369 7.00 55.48 -31.00
CA VAL A 369 6.92 56.22 -29.74
C VAL A 369 5.51 56.18 -29.14
N ARG A 370 4.47 56.10 -29.98
CA ARG A 370 3.08 56.01 -29.54
C ARG A 370 2.74 54.62 -28.97
N ASP A 371 3.28 53.54 -29.55
CA ASP A 371 3.13 52.17 -29.03
C ASP A 371 3.87 51.97 -27.69
N ILE A 372 5.04 52.60 -27.57
CA ILE A 372 5.84 52.67 -26.34
C ILE A 372 5.07 53.35 -25.19
N ARG A 373 4.18 54.30 -25.49
CA ARG A 373 3.39 55.05 -24.49
C ARG A 373 2.26 54.22 -23.85
N TYR A 374 1.79 53.17 -24.51
CA TYR A 374 0.61 52.41 -24.08
C TYR A 374 0.92 51.02 -23.52
N ASN A 375 2.13 50.48 -23.73
CA ASN A 375 2.46 49.13 -23.31
C ASN A 375 3.76 49.11 -22.49
N SER A 376 3.62 49.01 -21.17
CA SER A 376 4.73 49.03 -20.20
C SER A 376 5.74 47.89 -20.41
N LEU A 377 5.31 46.77 -20.99
CA LEU A 377 6.16 45.63 -21.31
C LEU A 377 7.02 45.88 -22.56
N SER A 378 6.47 46.52 -23.59
CA SER A 378 7.21 46.89 -24.81
C SER A 378 8.28 47.95 -24.49
N PHE A 379 7.94 48.91 -23.61
CA PHE A 379 8.89 49.90 -23.10
C PHE A 379 10.05 49.24 -22.33
N LEU A 380 9.76 48.26 -21.47
CA LEU A 380 10.75 47.55 -20.68
C LEU A 380 11.67 46.67 -21.55
N ILE A 381 11.13 46.01 -22.58
CA ILE A 381 11.92 45.18 -23.52
C ILE A 381 12.87 46.05 -24.34
N LEU A 382 12.42 47.20 -24.85
CA LEU A 382 13.26 48.12 -25.61
C LEU A 382 14.37 48.75 -24.74
N MET A 383 14.06 49.03 -23.47
CA MET A 383 15.02 49.56 -22.51
C MET A 383 16.08 48.52 -22.10
N ILE A 384 15.69 47.25 -21.92
CA ILE A 384 16.64 46.16 -21.67
C ILE A 384 17.54 45.96 -22.90
N ALA A 385 16.99 46.01 -24.11
CA ALA A 385 17.76 45.92 -25.35
C ALA A 385 18.78 47.07 -25.49
N ALA A 386 18.40 48.31 -25.15
CA ALA A 386 19.31 49.46 -25.14
C ALA A 386 20.41 49.36 -24.07
N PHE A 387 20.07 48.84 -22.88
CA PHE A 387 21.04 48.63 -21.80
C PHE A 387 22.10 47.56 -22.15
N PHE A 388 21.72 46.56 -22.96
CA PHE A 388 22.67 45.58 -23.50
C PHE A 388 23.45 46.09 -24.71
N SER A 389 22.92 47.01 -25.53
CA SER A 389 23.67 47.60 -26.64
C SER A 389 24.80 48.51 -26.17
N ASP A 390 24.59 49.29 -25.10
CA ASP A 390 25.62 50.19 -24.55
C ASP A 390 26.78 49.43 -23.89
N ASN A 391 26.52 48.24 -23.34
CA ASN A 391 27.58 47.36 -22.81
C ASN A 391 28.33 46.59 -23.91
N PHE A 392 27.79 46.48 -25.12
CA PHE A 392 28.48 45.82 -26.24
C PHE A 392 29.47 46.76 -26.96
N PHE A 393 29.27 48.08 -26.86
CA PHE A 393 30.14 49.07 -27.53
C PHE A 393 31.48 49.37 -26.82
N SER A 394 31.75 48.74 -25.67
CA SER A 394 33.04 48.89 -24.97
C SER A 394 34.07 47.78 -25.25
N CYS A 395 33.83 46.86 -26.21
CA CYS A 395 34.81 45.80 -26.51
C CYS A 395 35.19 45.72 -28.00
N LYS A 396 36.41 46.21 -28.27
CA LYS A 396 37.27 46.00 -29.45
C LYS A 396 36.81 46.57 -30.81
N LYS A 397 37.54 47.61 -31.20
CA LYS A 397 38.12 47.81 -32.55
C LYS A 397 38.55 46.46 -33.14
N VAL A 398 37.70 45.83 -33.96
CA VAL A 398 38.11 44.80 -34.92
C VAL A 398 38.05 45.46 -36.29
N ARG A 399 39.24 45.72 -36.82
CA ARG A 399 39.50 46.12 -38.20
C ARG A 399 39.10 44.93 -39.08
N ILE A 400 37.97 45.04 -39.78
CA ILE A 400 37.68 44.18 -40.92
C ILE A 400 37.90 45.05 -42.15
N GLU A 401 39.04 44.85 -42.80
CA GLU A 401 39.26 45.26 -44.19
C GLU A 401 38.29 44.46 -45.06
N LEU A 402 37.30 45.14 -45.64
CA LEU A 402 36.59 44.64 -46.80
C LEU A 402 37.19 45.33 -48.02
N MET A 403 37.99 44.56 -48.76
CA MET A 403 38.38 44.88 -50.13
C MET A 403 37.12 45.12 -50.98
N GLY A 404 37.16 46.19 -51.77
CA GLY A 404 36.22 46.44 -52.85
C GLY A 404 36.88 47.28 -53.93
N GLU A 405 37.46 46.63 -54.93
CA GLU A 405 37.56 47.07 -56.34
C GLU A 405 37.25 45.80 -57.16
N VAL A 406 36.11 45.64 -57.83
CA VAL A 406 35.51 46.35 -58.99
C VAL A 406 36.12 45.93 -60.34
N SER A 407 35.23 45.36 -61.16
CA SER A 407 35.08 45.41 -62.62
C SER A 407 35.63 44.29 -63.53
N ASN A 408 34.69 43.90 -64.41
CA ASN A 408 34.72 43.12 -65.66
C ASN A 408 34.76 41.59 -65.59
#